data_AF-A0A7W0D3W1-F1
#
_entry.id   AF-A0A7W0D3W1-F1
#
_cell.length_a   1.000
_cell.length_b   1.000
_cell.length_c   1.000
_cell.angle_alpha   90.00
_cell.angle_beta   90.00
_cell.angle_gamma   90.00
#
_symmetry.space_group_name_H-M   'P 1'
#
loop_
_entity.id
_entity.type
_entity.pdbx_description
1 polymer ?
#
loop_
_entity_poly.entity_id
_entity_poly.type
_entity_poly.pdbx_seq_one_letter_code
_entity_poly.pdbx_strand_id
1 'polypeptide(L)'
;MVKIQLSNITFIDKDKIKYLIGNKEEEIVFQECYDNYVRKNSNVVSKCVGVRDITANPPFIGLYSDPPLKILFESEEEFADFRNKIHNFDWLTLDLS
;
A
#
# COMPACT_ATOMS: atom_id res chain seq x y z
N MET A 1 -6.37 -5.17 10.97
CA MET A 1 -5.35 -4.47 10.15
C MET A 1 -4.05 -5.22 10.30
N VAL A 2 -3.53 -5.76 9.19
CA VAL A 2 -2.24 -6.45 9.11
C VAL A 2 -1.14 -5.39 9.00
N LYS A 3 -0.03 -5.56 9.74
CA LYS A 3 1.15 -4.69 9.63
C LYS A 3 2.34 -5.56 9.24
N ILE A 4 3.13 -5.11 8.27
CA ILE A 4 4.33 -5.80 7.80
C ILE A 4 5.47 -4.80 7.58
N GLN A 5 6.71 -5.26 7.61
CA GLN A 5 7.86 -4.47 7.18
C GLN A 5 8.02 -4.57 5.66
N LEU A 6 8.71 -3.60 5.05
CA LEU A 6 9.07 -3.68 3.62
C LEU A 6 9.81 -4.99 3.28
N SER A 7 10.66 -5.48 4.18
CA SER A 7 11.39 -6.74 4.01
C SER A 7 10.51 -7.99 3.89
N ASN A 8 9.23 -7.91 4.27
CA ASN A 8 8.26 -8.98 4.05
C ASN A 8 7.68 -9.00 2.63
N ILE A 9 7.84 -7.93 1.84
CA ILE A 9 7.38 -7.89 0.45
C ILE A 9 8.31 -8.76 -0.40
N THR A 10 7.74 -9.79 -1.03
CA THR A 10 8.49 -10.70 -1.92
C THR A 10 8.41 -10.29 -3.38
N PHE A 11 7.32 -9.60 -3.76
CA PHE A 11 7.07 -9.22 -5.14
C PHE A 11 6.12 -8.02 -5.20
N ILE A 12 6.34 -7.17 -6.19
CA ILE A 12 5.43 -6.10 -6.57
C ILE A 12 5.52 -5.87 -8.08
N ASP A 13 4.37 -5.75 -8.73
CA ASP A 13 4.24 -5.28 -10.11
C ASP A 13 3.09 -4.28 -10.22
N LYS A 14 2.66 -3.97 -11.45
CA LYS A 14 1.59 -3.01 -11.70
C LYS A 14 0.20 -3.46 -11.25
N ASP A 15 0.01 -4.75 -11.02
CA ASP A 15 -1.30 -5.35 -10.74
C ASP A 15 -1.41 -5.74 -9.26
N LYS A 16 -0.30 -6.10 -8.61
CA LYS A 16 -0.33 -6.68 -7.26
C LYS A 16 0.96 -6.55 -6.46
N ILE A 17 0.80 -6.83 -5.16
CA ILE A 17 1.87 -7.05 -4.18
C ILE A 17 1.74 -8.47 -3.62
N LYS A 18 2.87 -9.15 -3.42
CA LYS A 18 2.95 -10.37 -2.61
C LYS A 18 3.87 -10.16 -1.41
N TYR A 19 3.51 -10.80 -0.31
CA TYR A 19 4.25 -10.64 0.94
C TYR A 19 4.13 -11.87 1.83
N LEU A 20 5.08 -12.02 2.74
CA LEU A 20 5.12 -13.14 3.69
C LEU A 20 4.50 -12.73 5.04
N ILE A 21 3.62 -13.59 5.57
CA ILE A 21 3.21 -13.62 6.97
C ILE A 21 3.67 -14.96 7.55
N GLY A 22 4.73 -14.94 8.36
CA GLY A 22 5.39 -16.18 8.79
C GLY A 22 5.94 -16.94 7.59
N ASN A 23 5.44 -18.17 7.37
CA ASN A 23 5.84 -19.02 6.23
C ASN A 23 4.81 -19.03 5.09
N LYS A 24 3.76 -18.19 5.15
CA LYS A 24 2.71 -18.14 4.13
C LYS A 24 2.89 -16.89 3.27
N GLU A 25 2.84 -17.06 1.95
CA GLU A 25 2.73 -15.96 1.00
C GLU A 25 1.26 -15.57 0.82
N GLU A 26 1.00 -14.28 0.96
CA GLU A 26 -0.28 -13.64 0.69
C GLU A 26 -0.14 -12.68 -0.50
N GLU A 27 -1.27 -12.35 -1.13
CA GLU A 27 -1.32 -11.46 -2.29
C GLU A 27 -2.37 -10.37 -2.08
N ILE A 28 -2.07 -9.16 -2.56
CA ILE A 28 -3.01 -8.04 -2.66
C ILE A 28 -3.03 -7.56 -4.10
N VAL A 29 -4.22 -7.48 -4.68
CA VAL A 29 -4.44 -6.94 -6.03
C VAL A 29 -4.83 -5.46 -5.91
N PHE A 30 -4.13 -4.59 -6.65
CA PHE A 30 -4.37 -3.15 -6.58
C PHE A 30 -5.76 -2.73 -7.04
N GLN A 31 -6.31 -3.44 -8.03
CA GLN A 31 -7.69 -3.20 -8.48
C GLN A 31 -8.70 -3.43 -7.34
N GLU A 32 -8.52 -4.46 -6.51
CA GLU A 32 -9.40 -4.71 -5.36
C GLU A 32 -9.27 -3.61 -4.30
N CYS A 33 -8.04 -3.10 -4.07
CA CYS A 33 -7.84 -1.94 -3.21
C CYS A 33 -8.59 -0.71 -3.72
N TYR A 34 -8.54 -0.46 -5.03
CA TYR A 34 -9.28 0.64 -5.64
C TYR A 34 -10.79 0.44 -5.54
N ASP A 35 -11.30 -0.75 -5.80
CA ASP A 35 -12.73 -1.04 -5.67
C ASP A 35 -13.21 -0.82 -4.22
N ASN A 36 -12.39 -1.20 -3.24
CA ASN A 36 -12.66 -0.95 -1.83
C ASN A 36 -12.60 0.55 -1.46
N TYR A 37 -11.67 1.30 -2.07
CA TYR A 37 -11.64 2.76 -1.96
C TYR A 37 -12.91 3.39 -2.51
N VAL A 38 -13.33 3.00 -3.72
CA VAL A 38 -14.55 3.47 -4.40
C VAL A 38 -15.79 3.20 -3.55
N ARG A 39 -15.92 1.99 -2.98
CA ARG A 39 -17.07 1.64 -2.12
C ARG A 39 -17.15 2.50 -0.86
N LYS A 40 -16.01 2.94 -0.32
CA LYS A 40 -15.94 3.70 0.94
C LYS A 40 -16.04 5.21 0.71
N ASN A 41 -15.83 5.69 -0.52
CA ASN A 41 -15.76 7.12 -0.83
C ASN A 41 -16.78 7.47 -1.91
N SER A 42 -17.78 8.28 -1.57
CA SER A 42 -18.86 8.69 -2.48
C SER A 42 -18.41 9.60 -3.62
N ASN A 43 -17.26 10.26 -3.50
CA ASN A 43 -16.70 11.20 -4.47
C ASN A 43 -15.30 10.76 -4.92
N VAL A 44 -15.24 9.71 -5.74
CA VAL A 44 -13.98 9.17 -6.26
C VAL A 44 -13.39 10.13 -7.28
N VAL A 45 -12.25 10.72 -6.95
CA VAL A 45 -11.53 11.68 -7.80
C VAL A 45 -10.20 11.15 -8.33
N SER A 46 -9.78 9.94 -7.92
CA SER A 46 -8.47 9.41 -8.26
C SER A 46 -8.40 7.88 -8.21
N LYS A 47 -7.47 7.31 -9.01
CA LYS A 47 -7.16 5.88 -9.07
C LYS A 47 -6.29 5.48 -7.86
N CYS A 48 -6.91 5.52 -6.67
CA CYS A 48 -6.25 5.38 -5.37
C CYS A 48 -6.31 3.95 -4.82
N VAL A 49 -5.18 3.43 -4.35
CA VAL A 49 -5.07 2.08 -3.75
C VAL A 49 -4.83 2.13 -2.24
N GLY A 50 -4.57 3.32 -1.68
CA GLY A 50 -4.17 3.42 -0.30
C GLY A 50 -3.96 4.83 0.22
N VAL A 51 -3.41 4.88 1.43
CA VAL A 51 -3.01 6.08 2.15
C VAL A 51 -1.54 5.99 2.50
N ARG A 52 -0.91 7.13 2.78
CA ARG A 52 0.48 7.20 3.22
C ARG A 52 0.65 8.27 4.27
N ASP A 53 1.69 8.12 5.09
CA ASP A 53 2.12 9.12 6.05
C ASP A 53 3.64 8.98 6.22
N ILE A 54 4.38 9.96 5.71
CA ILE A 54 5.85 10.00 5.83
C ILE A 54 6.30 10.51 7.20
N THR A 55 5.44 11.28 7.88
CA THR A 55 5.74 11.91 9.18
C THR A 55 5.51 10.96 10.36
N ALA A 56 4.80 9.85 10.13
CA ALA A 56 4.63 8.79 11.10
C ALA A 56 5.96 8.15 11.52
N ASN A 57 5.99 7.57 12.72
CA ASN A 57 7.14 6.84 13.23
C ASN A 57 6.75 5.39 13.59
N PRO A 58 7.04 4.38 12.74
CA PRO A 58 7.71 4.49 11.43
C PRO A 58 6.81 5.03 10.30
N PRO A 59 7.39 5.58 9.21
CA PRO A 59 6.65 5.92 8.00
C PRO A 59 5.89 4.72 7.45
N PHE A 60 4.74 4.95 6.80
CA PHE A 60 3.93 3.84 6.30
C PHE A 60 3.12 4.14 5.03
N ILE A 61 2.82 3.07 4.29
CA ILE A 61 1.80 3.03 3.24
C ILE A 61 0.75 2.01 3.66
N GLY A 62 -0.51 2.44 3.77
CA GLY A 62 -1.66 1.60 4.06
C GLY A 62 -2.47 1.33 2.79
N LEU A 63 -2.77 0.08 2.50
CA LEU A 63 -3.57 -0.31 1.34
C LEU A 63 -5.02 -0.55 1.74
N TYR A 64 -5.95 -0.20 0.85
CA TYR A 64 -7.38 -0.46 1.01
C TYR A 64 -7.75 -1.93 0.72
N SER A 65 -6.87 -2.88 1.04
CA SER A 65 -7.16 -4.32 0.98
C SER A 65 -8.17 -4.75 2.06
N ASP A 66 -8.66 -5.99 1.96
CA ASP A 66 -9.45 -6.64 3.01
C ASP A 66 -8.86 -8.02 3.33
N PRO A 67 -8.23 -8.21 4.52
CA PRO A 67 -8.07 -7.23 5.59
C PRO A 67 -7.15 -6.06 5.21
N PRO A 68 -7.31 -4.86 5.82
CA PRO A 68 -6.42 -3.72 5.55
C PRO A 68 -4.96 -4.03 5.89
N LEU A 69 -4.04 -3.74 4.97
CA LEU A 69 -2.60 -3.91 5.14
C LEU A 69 -1.91 -2.56 5.36
N LYS A 70 -0.92 -2.52 6.26
CA LYS A 70 0.00 -1.39 6.44
C LYS A 70 1.45 -1.88 6.29
N ILE A 71 2.16 -1.32 5.33
CA ILE A 71 3.58 -1.56 5.08
C ILE A 71 4.35 -0.46 5.82
N LEU A 72 5.25 -0.86 6.72
CA LEU A 72 6.10 0.01 7.51
C LEU A 72 7.49 0.09 6.86
N PHE A 73 8.12 1.25 6.97
CA PHE A 73 9.43 1.54 6.39
C PHE A 73 10.40 1.98 7.48
N GLU A 74 11.68 1.61 7.34
CA GLU A 74 12.70 1.98 8.33
C GLU A 74 13.28 3.38 8.04
N SER A 75 13.12 3.87 6.81
CA SER A 75 13.61 5.18 6.38
C SER A 75 12.65 5.88 5.41
N GLU A 76 12.81 7.20 5.30
CA GLU A 76 12.12 8.01 4.29
C GLU A 76 12.50 7.62 2.86
N GLU A 77 13.75 7.16 2.64
CA GLU A 77 14.24 6.72 1.33
C GLU A 77 13.49 5.46 0.86
N GLU A 78 13.39 4.44 1.70
CA GLU A 78 12.63 3.22 1.40
C GLU A 78 11.15 3.51 1.13
N PHE A 79 10.57 4.39 1.94
CA PHE A 79 9.20 4.85 1.76
C PHE A 79 9.03 5.55 0.41
N ALA A 80 9.92 6.48 0.06
CA ALA A 80 9.85 7.24 -1.18
C ALA A 80 10.00 6.33 -2.40
N ASP A 81 10.94 5.40 -2.37
CA ASP A 81 11.15 4.41 -3.44
C ASP A 81 9.91 3.54 -3.64
N PHE A 82 9.32 3.03 -2.57
CA PHE A 82 8.13 2.17 -2.67
C PHE A 82 6.90 2.97 -3.14
N ARG A 83 6.71 4.19 -2.61
CA ARG A 83 5.68 5.12 -3.06
C ARG A 83 5.80 5.43 -4.56
N ASN A 84 7.03 5.66 -5.02
CA ASN A 84 7.30 5.96 -6.43
C ASN A 84 7.04 4.74 -7.33
N LYS A 85 7.33 3.51 -6.86
CA LYS A 85 6.93 2.29 -7.58
C LYS A 85 5.42 2.22 -7.81
N ILE A 86 4.62 2.40 -6.75
CA ILE A 86 3.15 2.43 -6.86
C ILE A 86 2.69 3.52 -7.85
N HIS A 87 3.27 4.71 -7.75
CA HIS A 87 2.97 5.82 -8.66
C HIS A 87 3.32 5.50 -10.12
N ASN A 88 4.45 4.83 -10.37
CA ASN A 88 4.88 4.42 -11.71
C ASN A 88 4.00 3.31 -12.31
N PHE A 89 3.13 2.67 -11.51
CA PHE A 89 2.11 1.74 -11.95
C PHE A 89 0.75 2.41 -12.20
N ASP A 90 0.72 3.75 -12.28
CA ASP A 90 -0.48 4.56 -12.43
C ASP A 90 -1.49 4.35 -11.29
N TRP A 91 -0.98 4.11 -10.07
CA TRP A 91 -1.76 4.03 -8.84
C TRP A 91 -1.37 5.15 -7.88
N LEU A 92 -2.33 5.67 -7.13
CA LEU A 92 -2.11 6.74 -6.17
C LEU A 92 -2.29 6.27 -4.73
N THR A 93 -1.61 6.95 -3.82
CA THR A 93 -1.80 6.85 -2.37
C THR A 93 -2.05 8.24 -1.82
N LEU A 94 -3.12 8.41 -1.03
CA LEU A 94 -3.49 9.70 -0.44
C LEU A 94 -2.59 10.06 0.73
N ASP A 95 -2.15 11.31 0.77
CA ASP A 95 -1.40 11.83 1.91
C ASP A 95 -2.31 12.05 3.11
N LEU A 96 -1.85 11.65 4.30
CA LEU A 96 -2.54 11.90 5.56
C LEU A 96 -1.88 13.00 6.41
N SER A 97 -0.66 13.40 6.03
CA SER A 97 0.14 14.45 6.69
C SER A 97 0.18 15.72 5.85
#